data_AF-A0A536RGD9-F1
#
_entry.id   AF-A0A536RGD9-F1
#
_cell.length_a   1.000
_cell.length_b   1.000
_cell.length_c   1.000
_cell.angle_alpha   90.00
_cell.angle_beta   90.00
_cell.angle_gamma   90.00
#
_symmetry.space_group_name_H-M   'P 1'
#
loop_
_entity.id
_entity.type
_entity.pdbx_description
1 polymer ?
#
loop_
_entity_poly.entity_id
_entity_poly.type
_entity_poly.pdbx_seq_one_letter_code
_entity_poly.pdbx_strand_id
1 'polypeptide(L)'
;MKGASEDVVRLRRLWDDHIHSAFPAGGPDPREQEVALYASWIGSMVEVALARGSLDRNRAEMLETRRAEGNQRVFRAGGELGEPVRSYVARLIAIEDLLAQLPVR
;
A
#
# COMPACT_ATOMS: atom_id res chain seq x y z
N MET A 1 17.37 -18.08 -0.81
CA MET A 1 16.22 -17.62 -1.63
C MET A 1 16.63 -17.62 -3.09
N LYS A 2 16.20 -18.59 -3.90
CA LYS A 2 16.46 -18.57 -5.36
C LYS A 2 15.54 -17.53 -6.00
N GLY A 3 16.13 -16.45 -6.53
CA GLY A 3 15.53 -15.51 -7.48
C GLY A 3 14.17 -14.92 -7.10
N ALA A 4 14.11 -14.08 -6.06
CA ALA A 4 12.99 -13.14 -5.95
C ALA A 4 12.99 -12.25 -7.20
N SER A 5 11.83 -12.03 -7.84
CA SER A 5 11.75 -11.08 -8.95
C SER A 5 12.20 -9.69 -8.47
N GLU A 6 12.73 -8.90 -9.39
CA GLU A 6 13.17 -7.52 -9.10
C GLU A 6 12.06 -6.71 -8.41
N ASP A 7 10.80 -6.93 -8.80
CA ASP A 7 9.63 -6.29 -8.21
C ASP A 7 9.42 -6.66 -6.73
N VAL A 8 9.65 -7.92 -6.35
CA VAL A 8 9.52 -8.36 -4.94
C VAL A 8 10.63 -7.75 -4.08
N VAL A 9 11.84 -7.58 -4.64
CA VAL A 9 12.95 -6.90 -3.95
C VAL A 9 12.63 -5.41 -3.78
N ARG A 10 12.12 -4.77 -4.83
CA ARG A 10 11.71 -3.37 -4.80
C ARG A 10 10.56 -3.13 -3.82
N LEU A 11 9.55 -4.01 -3.82
CA LEU A 11 8.43 -3.97 -2.88
C LEU A 11 8.93 -4.05 -1.43
N ARG A 12 9.88 -4.95 -1.15
CA ARG A 12 10.44 -5.08 0.20
C ARG A 12 11.12 -3.81 0.68
N ARG A 13 11.99 -3.23 -0.15
CA ARG A 13 12.69 -1.97 0.17
C ARG A 13 11.69 -0.84 0.45
N LEU A 14 10.71 -0.69 -0.44
CA LEU A 14 9.70 0.37 -0.31
C LEU A 14 8.84 0.17 0.94
N TRP A 15 8.48 -1.08 1.26
CA TRP A 15 7.73 -1.42 2.46
C TRP A 15 8.55 -1.19 3.73
N ASP A 16 9.81 -1.61 3.76
CA ASP A 16 10.72 -1.41 4.87
C ASP A 16 10.88 0.11 5.15
N ASP A 17 11.09 0.92 4.12
CA ASP A 17 11.15 2.38 4.26
C ASP A 17 9.82 2.97 4.77
N HIS A 18 8.69 2.41 4.32
CA HIS A 18 7.37 2.85 4.72
C HIS A 18 7.06 2.55 6.20
N ILE A 19 7.31 1.34 6.68
CA ILE A 19 6.97 0.93 8.06
C ILE A 19 7.84 1.63 9.12
N HIS A 20 9.06 2.01 8.76
CA HIS A 20 9.95 2.79 9.64
C HIS A 20 9.64 4.30 9.61
N SER A 21 8.79 4.74 8.67
CA SER A 21 8.21 6.08 8.70
C SER A 21 6.97 6.04 9.58
N ALA A 22 7.05 6.57 10.82
CA ALA A 22 5.90 6.63 11.71
C ALA A 22 4.69 7.23 11.00
N PHE A 23 3.51 6.59 11.12
CA PHE A 23 2.27 7.17 10.62
C PHE A 23 2.06 8.50 11.36
N PRO A 24 1.98 9.63 10.64
CA PRO A 24 2.02 10.94 11.29
C PRO A 24 0.68 11.36 11.92
N ALA A 25 -0.21 10.41 12.17
CA ALA A 25 -1.60 10.63 12.50
C ALA A 25 -2.11 9.59 13.50
N GLY A 26 -3.15 9.96 14.25
CA GLY A 26 -3.64 9.21 15.42
C GLY A 26 -4.74 9.96 16.18
N GLY A 27 -5.26 11.04 15.59
CA GLY A 27 -6.36 11.82 16.12
C GLY A 27 -7.73 11.31 15.66
N PRO A 28 -8.80 11.97 16.11
CA PRO A 28 -10.18 11.60 15.74
C PRO A 28 -10.58 12.06 14.33
N ASP A 29 -9.67 12.63 13.53
CA ASP A 29 -9.98 13.12 12.18
C ASP A 29 -10.36 11.94 11.27
N PRO A 30 -11.57 11.91 10.69
CA PRO A 30 -12.00 10.84 9.80
C PRO A 30 -11.08 10.61 8.59
N ARG A 31 -10.37 11.66 8.15
CA ARG A 31 -9.42 11.56 7.03
C ARG A 31 -8.16 10.81 7.43
N GLU A 32 -7.69 11.00 8.66
CA GLU A 32 -6.59 10.21 9.21
C GLU A 32 -6.99 8.73 9.31
N GLN A 33 -8.22 8.45 9.73
CA GLN A 33 -8.76 7.09 9.79
C GLN A 33 -8.84 6.44 8.40
N GLU A 34 -9.29 7.16 7.36
CA GLU A 34 -9.31 6.66 5.98
C GLU A 34 -7.90 6.25 5.51
N VAL A 35 -6.88 7.08 5.80
CA VAL A 35 -5.49 6.74 5.45
C VAL A 35 -4.98 5.55 6.26
N ALA A 36 -5.30 5.47 7.55
CA ALA A 36 -4.90 4.34 8.40
C ALA A 36 -5.53 3.01 7.96
N LEU A 37 -6.82 3.03 7.59
CA LEU A 37 -7.50 1.86 7.03
C LEU A 37 -6.86 1.42 5.72
N TYR A 38 -6.52 2.38 4.86
CA TYR A 38 -5.83 2.10 3.61
C TYR A 38 -4.43 1.50 3.84
N ALA A 39 -3.65 2.06 4.76
CA ALA A 39 -2.33 1.56 5.15
C ALA A 39 -2.39 0.12 5.67
N SER A 40 -3.36 -0.17 6.55
CA SER A 40 -3.58 -1.51 7.11
C SER A 40 -3.92 -2.54 6.04
N TRP A 41 -4.82 -2.18 5.11
CA TRP A 41 -5.16 -3.05 4.00
C TRP A 41 -3.96 -3.33 3.08
N ILE A 42 -3.21 -2.29 2.68
CA ILE A 42 -1.97 -2.44 1.90
C ILE A 42 -0.97 -3.34 2.64
N GLY A 43 -0.76 -3.15 3.94
CA GLY A 43 0.14 -3.98 4.73
C GLY A 43 -0.20 -5.47 4.64
N SER A 44 -1.49 -5.83 4.76
CA SER A 44 -1.93 -7.22 4.64
C SER A 44 -1.64 -7.84 3.26
N MET A 45 -1.65 -7.03 2.20
CA MET A 45 -1.33 -7.45 0.84
C MET A 45 0.18 -7.64 0.67
N VAL A 46 0.97 -6.71 1.19
CA VAL A 46 2.43 -6.76 1.16
C VAL A 46 2.97 -7.97 1.91
N GLU A 47 2.45 -8.28 3.10
CA GLU A 47 2.88 -9.45 3.87
C GLU A 47 2.78 -10.75 3.07
N VAL A 48 1.66 -10.96 2.38
CA VAL A 48 1.46 -12.14 1.54
C VAL A 48 2.36 -12.11 0.31
N ALA A 49 2.44 -10.97 -0.36
CA ALA A 49 3.31 -10.78 -1.52
C ALA A 49 4.79 -11.04 -1.19
N LEU A 50 5.28 -10.55 -0.05
CA LEU A 50 6.66 -10.74 0.39
C LEU A 50 6.95 -12.16 0.86
N ALA A 51 5.96 -12.86 1.40
CA ALA A 51 6.09 -14.25 1.82
C ALA A 51 6.09 -15.23 0.62
N ARG A 52 5.28 -14.96 -0.41
CA ARG A 52 5.04 -15.86 -1.54
C ARG A 52 5.69 -15.44 -2.85
N GLY A 53 6.17 -14.20 -2.95
CA GLY A 53 6.64 -13.59 -4.19
C GLY A 53 5.54 -13.44 -5.26
N SER A 54 4.27 -13.52 -4.86
CA SER A 54 3.08 -13.49 -5.74
C SER A 54 1.83 -13.13 -4.93
N LEU A 55 0.77 -12.72 -5.62
CA LEU A 55 -0.57 -12.60 -5.05
C LEU A 55 -1.40 -13.83 -5.39
N ASP A 56 -2.33 -14.20 -4.50
CA ASP A 56 -3.40 -15.13 -4.87
C ASP A 56 -4.53 -14.42 -5.62
N ARG A 57 -5.39 -15.19 -6.29
CA ARG A 57 -6.49 -14.67 -7.10
C ARG A 57 -7.42 -13.75 -6.32
N ASN A 58 -7.75 -14.08 -5.08
CA ASN A 58 -8.67 -13.28 -4.28
C ASN A 58 -8.06 -11.92 -3.97
N ARG A 59 -6.78 -11.89 -3.60
CA ARG A 59 -6.04 -10.65 -3.34
C ARG A 59 -5.89 -9.81 -4.61
N ALA A 60 -5.58 -10.44 -5.74
CA ALA A 60 -5.53 -9.74 -7.03
C ALA A 60 -6.88 -9.10 -7.38
N GLU A 61 -7.99 -9.81 -7.20
CA GLU A 61 -9.34 -9.28 -7.43
C GLU A 61 -9.69 -8.12 -6.49
N MET A 62 -9.33 -8.23 -5.21
CA MET A 62 -9.50 -7.14 -4.25
C MET A 62 -8.71 -5.89 -4.65
N LEU A 63 -7.48 -6.07 -5.13
CA LEU A 63 -6.62 -4.99 -5.60
C LEU A 63 -7.21 -4.32 -6.84
N GLU A 64 -7.64 -5.09 -7.84
CA GLU A 64 -8.30 -4.57 -9.03
C GLU A 64 -9.58 -3.80 -8.70
N THR A 65 -10.41 -4.35 -7.81
CA THR A 65 -11.63 -3.68 -7.34
C THR A 65 -11.30 -2.34 -6.70
N ARG A 66 -10.30 -2.30 -5.81
CA ARG A 66 -9.89 -1.07 -5.13
C ARG A 66 -9.33 -0.03 -6.10
N ARG A 67 -8.54 -0.45 -7.09
CA ARG A 67 -8.03 0.43 -8.15
C ARG A 67 -9.15 0.98 -9.02
N ALA A 68 -10.18 0.19 -9.32
CA ALA A 68 -11.36 0.62 -10.06
C ALA A 68 -12.18 1.68 -9.30
N GLU A 69 -12.19 1.64 -7.96
CA GLU A 69 -12.77 2.70 -7.11
C GLU A 69 -11.95 4.01 -7.11
N GLY A 70 -10.72 3.98 -7.66
CA GLY A 70 -9.90 5.16 -7.97
C GLY A 70 -9.21 5.82 -6.78
N ASN A 71 -9.21 5.21 -5.59
CA ASN A 71 -8.55 5.70 -4.36
C ASN A 71 -8.83 7.19 -4.03
N GLN A 72 -9.92 7.78 -4.56
CA GLN A 72 -10.16 9.23 -4.53
C GLN A 72 -10.22 9.79 -3.10
N ARG A 73 -10.80 9.02 -2.17
CA ARG A 73 -10.90 9.40 -0.76
C ARG A 73 -9.53 9.51 -0.09
N VAL A 74 -8.64 8.56 -0.35
CA VAL A 74 -7.29 8.55 0.22
C VAL A 74 -6.43 9.67 -0.39
N PHE A 75 -6.51 9.89 -1.70
CA PHE A 75 -5.83 11.00 -2.36
C PHE A 75 -6.29 12.36 -1.82
N ARG A 76 -7.60 12.54 -1.68
CA ARG A 76 -8.18 13.75 -1.10
C ARG A 76 -7.73 13.95 0.35
N ALA A 77 -7.78 12.90 1.17
CA ALA A 77 -7.32 12.95 2.56
C ALA A 77 -5.84 13.39 2.64
N GLY A 78 -4.96 12.80 1.81
CA GLY A 78 -3.56 13.21 1.73
C GLY A 78 -3.39 14.67 1.29
N GLY A 79 -4.15 15.12 0.30
CA GLY A 79 -4.12 16.51 -0.17
C GLY A 79 -4.57 17.52 0.90
N GLU A 80 -5.65 17.22 1.61
CA GLU A 80 -6.23 18.11 2.62
C GLU A 80 -5.45 18.13 3.94
N LEU A 81 -4.86 17.00 4.35
CA LEU A 81 -4.04 16.92 5.57
C LEU A 81 -2.62 17.46 5.36
N GLY A 82 -2.16 17.56 4.10
CA GLY A 82 -0.85 18.14 3.76
C GLY A 82 0.33 17.26 4.16
N GLU A 83 1.52 17.85 4.29
CA GLU A 83 2.69 17.10 4.79
C GLU A 83 2.62 16.91 6.30
N PRO A 84 3.09 15.76 6.83
CA PRO A 84 3.75 14.66 6.11
C PRO A 84 2.79 13.56 5.60
N VAL A 85 1.47 13.70 5.81
CA VAL A 85 0.46 12.69 5.41
C VAL A 85 0.43 12.47 3.90
N ARG A 86 0.56 13.53 3.10
CA ARG A 86 0.61 13.43 1.63
C ARG A 86 1.75 12.53 1.14
N SER A 87 2.96 12.74 1.67
CA SER A 87 4.10 11.86 1.35
C SER A 87 3.87 10.42 1.81
N TYR A 88 3.20 10.22 2.95
CA TYR A 88 2.83 8.90 3.44
C TYR A 88 1.86 8.18 2.49
N VAL A 89 0.80 8.87 2.06
CA VAL A 89 -0.18 8.36 1.06
C VAL A 89 0.49 8.04 -0.27
N ALA A 90 1.37 8.93 -0.77
CA ALA A 90 2.08 8.70 -2.03
C ALA A 90 2.92 7.41 -2.00
N ARG A 91 3.57 7.10 -0.87
CA ARG A 91 4.30 5.83 -0.71
C ARG A 91 3.37 4.62 -0.75
N LEU A 92 2.19 4.69 -0.12
CA LEU A 92 1.21 3.60 -0.16
C LEU A 92 0.69 3.31 -1.58
N ILE A 93 0.43 4.36 -2.37
CA ILE A 93 0.04 4.20 -3.78
C ILE A 93 1.17 3.56 -4.61
N ALA A 94 2.42 3.97 -4.38
CA ALA A 94 3.55 3.35 -5.05
C ALA A 94 3.72 1.85 -4.68
N ILE A 95 3.42 1.48 -3.42
CA ILE A 95 3.36 0.08 -2.98
C ILE A 95 2.24 -0.67 -3.72
N GLU A 96 1.05 -0.09 -3.79
CA GLU A 96 -0.12 -0.64 -4.49
C GLU A 96 0.18 -0.90 -5.98
N ASP A 97 0.84 0.05 -6.65
CA ASP A 97 1.24 -0.10 -8.05
C ASP A 97 2.23 -1.25 -8.25
N LEU A 98 3.15 -1.49 -7.31
CA LEU A 98 4.05 -2.64 -7.36
C LEU A 98 3.32 -3.95 -7.10
N LEU A 99 2.37 -3.97 -6.15
CA LEU A 99 1.54 -5.15 -5.88
C LEU A 99 0.76 -5.58 -7.14
N ALA A 100 0.25 -4.62 -7.92
CA ALA A 100 -0.51 -4.89 -9.14
C ALA A 100 0.35 -5.50 -10.27
N GLN A 101 1.67 -5.38 -10.19
CA GLN A 101 2.61 -5.93 -11.18
C GLN A 101 3.09 -7.33 -10.83
N LEU A 102 2.79 -7.81 -9.61
CA LEU A 102 3.24 -9.13 -9.18
C LEU A 102 2.51 -10.26 -9.92
N PRO A 103 3.17 -11.41 -10.11
CA PRO A 103 2.50 -12.57 -10.67
C PRO A 103 1.36 -13.04 -9.76
N VAL A 104 0.27 -13.48 -10.36
CA VAL A 104 -0.87 -14.11 -9.67
C VAL A 104 -0.72 -15.63 -9.73
N ARG A 105 -0.84 -16.31 -8.59
CA ARG A 105 -0.72 -17.77 -8.47
C ARG A 105 -1.84 -18.39 -7.65
#